data_AF-A0A524ALK9-F1
#
_entry.id   AF-A0A524ALK9-F1
#
_cell.length_a   1.000
_cell.length_b   1.000
_cell.length_c   1.000
_cell.angle_alpha   90.00
_cell.angle_beta   90.00
_cell.angle_gamma   90.00
#
_symmetry.space_group_name_H-M   'P 1'
#
loop_
_entity.id
_entity.type
_entity.pdbx_description
1 polymer ?
#
loop_
_entity_poly.entity_id
_entity_poly.type
_entity_poly.pdbx_seq_one_letter_code
_entity_poly.pdbx_strand_id
1 'polypeptide(L)'
;MLEVQSVYFLEPGSVNTEETLNVAKRRAEELGIKTIVVASTSGETGLKAVKMLANYKVVVVTHTTGFQAPDTQELTSQNRAKILEKGGTILTATHAFGGVGRAVRRRFNTYQVDEIIAQTLRAFGQGTKVACEIVLMAADAGLIRTDEEIISIGGTASGADTALVVKPAHTHDFFQLKVKEVLCKPR
;
A
#
# COMPACT_ATOMS: atom_id res chain seq x y z
N MET A 1 24.50 -10.05 -11.68
CA MET A 1 24.44 -8.71 -11.05
C MET A 1 23.24 -8.01 -11.64
N LEU A 2 22.31 -7.52 -10.82
CA LEU A 2 21.15 -6.75 -11.26
C LEU A 2 21.32 -5.34 -10.71
N GLU A 3 21.24 -4.34 -11.59
CA GLU A 3 21.23 -2.93 -11.21
C GLU A 3 19.81 -2.41 -11.36
N VAL A 4 19.30 -1.74 -10.32
CA VAL A 4 17.95 -1.19 -10.28
C VAL A 4 18.05 0.29 -9.96
N GLN A 5 17.40 1.12 -10.77
CA GLN A 5 17.32 2.55 -10.52
C GLN A 5 16.28 2.83 -9.43
N SER A 6 16.67 3.61 -8.41
CA SER A 6 15.76 4.09 -7.37
C SER A 6 15.65 5.61 -7.40
N VAL A 7 14.43 6.14 -7.24
CA VAL A 7 14.17 7.58 -7.15
C VAL A 7 13.97 7.98 -5.69
N TYR A 8 14.71 9.00 -5.24
CA TYR A 8 14.58 9.54 -3.89
C TYR A 8 13.96 10.95 -3.93
N PHE A 9 12.75 11.09 -3.39
CA PHE A 9 12.06 12.38 -3.33
C PHE A 9 12.60 13.24 -2.19
N LEU A 10 12.72 14.55 -2.41
CA LEU A 10 13.22 15.49 -1.39
C LEU A 10 12.23 15.69 -0.24
N GLU A 11 10.93 15.66 -0.55
CA GLU A 11 9.86 15.85 0.42
C GLU A 11 8.86 14.69 0.33
N PRO A 12 8.23 14.29 1.45
CA PRO A 12 7.22 13.23 1.46
C PRO A 12 5.84 13.72 1.00
N GLY A 13 4.93 12.78 0.74
CA GLY A 13 3.50 13.05 0.58
C GLY A 13 3.03 13.27 -0.86
N SER A 14 1.84 13.87 -0.99
CA SER A 14 1.01 13.79 -2.19
C SER A 14 1.60 14.42 -3.45
N VAL A 15 2.54 15.36 -3.30
CA VAL A 15 3.27 15.98 -4.42
C VAL A 15 3.96 14.94 -5.30
N ASN A 16 4.33 13.78 -4.74
CA ASN A 16 5.04 12.72 -5.47
C ASN A 16 4.13 11.66 -6.09
N THR A 17 2.79 11.81 -5.97
CA THR A 17 1.86 10.72 -6.32
C THR A 17 1.95 10.31 -7.77
N GLU A 18 1.99 11.29 -8.68
CA GLU A 18 2.02 11.02 -10.11
C GLU A 18 3.33 10.37 -10.52
N GLU A 19 4.47 10.88 -10.04
CA GLU A 19 5.77 10.31 -10.33
C GLU A 19 5.94 8.91 -9.73
N THR A 20 5.41 8.68 -8.52
CA THR A 20 5.39 7.34 -7.90
C THR A 20 4.64 6.34 -8.77
N LEU A 21 3.49 6.72 -9.34
CA LEU A 21 2.72 5.87 -10.25
C LEU A 21 3.46 5.64 -11.58
N ASN A 22 4.17 6.64 -12.12
CA ASN A 22 4.98 6.49 -13.33
C ASN A 22 6.17 5.54 -13.12
N VAL A 23 6.90 5.69 -12.02
CA VAL A 23 8.00 4.80 -11.63
C VAL A 23 7.52 3.36 -11.47
N ALA A 24 6.40 3.18 -10.75
CA ALA A 24 5.76 1.89 -10.56
C ALA A 24 5.36 1.24 -11.89
N LYS A 25 4.72 2.02 -12.78
CA LYS A 25 4.30 1.55 -14.11
C LYS A 25 5.47 1.05 -14.93
N ARG A 26 6.51 1.88 -15.10
CA ARG A 26 7.72 1.53 -15.87
C ARG A 26 8.32 0.22 -15.36
N ARG A 27 8.47 0.07 -14.04
CA ARG A 27 9.04 -1.16 -13.49
C ARG A 27 8.13 -2.38 -13.68
N ALA A 28 6.82 -2.20 -13.55
CA ALA A 28 5.87 -3.27 -13.80
C ALA A 28 5.92 -3.75 -15.26
N GLU A 29 6.13 -2.84 -16.22
CA GLU A 29 6.34 -3.17 -17.64
C GLU A 29 7.64 -3.95 -17.84
N GLU A 30 8.76 -3.48 -17.28
CA GLU A 30 10.07 -4.12 -17.39
C GLU A 30 10.10 -5.55 -16.82
N LEU A 31 9.42 -5.78 -15.69
CA LEU A 31 9.38 -7.09 -15.03
C LEU A 31 8.21 -7.98 -15.48
N GLY A 32 7.31 -7.45 -16.32
CA GLY A 32 6.10 -8.16 -16.72
C GLY A 32 5.10 -8.41 -15.57
N ILE A 33 5.23 -7.70 -14.44
CA ILE A 33 4.33 -7.79 -13.28
C ILE A 33 2.93 -7.32 -13.70
N LYS A 34 1.88 -8.05 -13.29
CA LYS A 34 0.48 -7.75 -13.67
C LYS A 34 -0.38 -7.22 -12.54
N THR A 35 0.07 -7.38 -11.29
CA THR A 35 -0.69 -7.05 -10.08
C THR A 35 -0.06 -5.84 -9.38
N ILE A 36 -0.90 -4.85 -9.08
CA ILE A 36 -0.50 -3.63 -8.37
C ILE A 36 -1.44 -3.43 -7.18
N VAL A 37 -0.87 -3.20 -6.00
CA VAL A 37 -1.59 -2.90 -4.77
C VAL A 37 -1.28 -1.44 -4.37
N VAL A 38 -2.31 -0.64 -4.12
CA VAL A 38 -2.14 0.79 -3.83
C VAL A 38 -2.99 1.22 -2.62
N ALA A 39 -2.37 1.94 -1.69
CA ALA A 39 -3.06 2.55 -0.58
C ALA A 39 -3.87 3.78 -1.03
N SER A 40 -5.12 3.92 -0.58
CA SER A 40 -5.90 5.13 -0.79
C SER A 40 -6.96 5.37 0.27
N THR A 41 -6.86 6.50 0.98
CA THR A 41 -7.82 6.87 2.03
C THR A 41 -9.11 7.44 1.44
N SER A 42 -9.07 8.61 0.79
CA SER A 42 -10.25 9.25 0.17
C SER A 42 -10.66 8.63 -1.18
N GLY A 43 -9.80 7.75 -1.73
CA GLY A 43 -9.96 7.16 -3.06
C GLY A 43 -9.28 7.94 -4.19
N GLU A 44 -8.71 9.13 -3.95
CA GLU A 44 -8.07 9.93 -5.01
C GLU A 44 -6.86 9.23 -5.64
N THR A 45 -5.92 8.73 -4.82
CA THR A 45 -4.78 7.94 -5.29
C THR A 45 -5.22 6.68 -6.01
N GLY A 46 -6.21 5.96 -5.47
CA GLY A 46 -6.76 4.76 -6.09
C GLY A 46 -7.37 5.05 -7.46
N LEU A 47 -8.12 6.14 -7.59
CA LEU A 47 -8.70 6.58 -8.86
C LEU A 47 -7.63 6.98 -9.89
N LYS A 48 -6.54 7.65 -9.46
CA LYS A 48 -5.40 7.94 -10.33
C LYS A 48 -4.72 6.65 -10.79
N ALA A 49 -4.47 5.72 -9.86
CA ALA A 49 -3.83 4.44 -10.15
C ALA A 49 -4.60 3.62 -11.19
N VAL A 50 -5.91 3.40 -11.00
CA VAL A 50 -6.72 2.62 -11.97
C VAL A 50 -6.79 3.27 -13.35
N LYS A 51 -6.64 4.59 -13.46
CA LYS A 51 -6.56 5.29 -14.75
C LYS A 51 -5.21 5.10 -15.43
N MET A 52 -4.12 5.30 -14.70
CA MET A 52 -2.75 5.25 -15.26
C MET A 52 -2.29 3.82 -15.55
N LEU A 53 -2.86 2.86 -14.83
CA LEU A 53 -2.49 1.44 -14.81
C LEU A 53 -3.65 0.55 -15.30
N ALA A 54 -4.45 1.03 -16.27
CA ALA A 54 -5.67 0.35 -16.74
C ALA A 54 -5.44 -1.08 -17.29
N ASN A 55 -4.22 -1.42 -17.69
CA ASN A 55 -3.85 -2.76 -18.18
C ASN A 55 -3.35 -3.72 -17.08
N TYR A 56 -3.42 -3.29 -15.81
CA TYR A 56 -3.00 -4.06 -14.65
C TYR A 56 -4.19 -4.42 -13.78
N LYS A 57 -4.06 -5.51 -13.01
CA LYS A 57 -4.95 -5.78 -11.89
C LYS A 57 -4.59 -4.82 -10.75
N VAL A 58 -5.41 -3.80 -10.53
CA VAL A 58 -5.20 -2.81 -9.48
C VAL A 58 -6.10 -3.11 -8.27
N VAL A 59 -5.48 -3.39 -7.12
CA VAL A 59 -6.14 -3.56 -5.83
C VAL A 59 -5.92 -2.30 -5.00
N VAL A 60 -6.99 -1.54 -4.78
CA VAL A 60 -7.00 -0.33 -3.96
C VAL A 60 -7.36 -0.71 -2.53
N VAL A 61 -6.41 -0.53 -1.60
CA VAL A 61 -6.61 -0.82 -0.17
C VAL A 61 -6.90 0.49 0.55
N THR A 62 -8.07 0.57 1.19
CA THR A 62 -8.53 1.74 1.94
C THR A 62 -8.23 1.62 3.42
N HIS A 63 -8.45 2.71 4.16
CA HIS A 63 -8.51 2.63 5.62
C HIS A 63 -9.63 1.71 6.08
N THR A 64 -9.40 1.03 7.20
CA THR A 64 -10.44 0.29 7.92
C THR A 64 -11.62 1.21 8.25
N THR A 65 -12.85 0.73 8.11
CA THR A 65 -14.03 1.42 8.65
C THR A 65 -13.83 1.67 10.14
N GLY A 66 -14.24 2.85 10.63
CA GLY A 66 -14.04 3.22 12.02
C GLY A 66 -12.70 3.91 12.34
N PHE A 67 -11.85 4.18 11.34
CA PHE A 67 -10.51 4.73 11.59
C PHE A 67 -10.54 6.15 12.18
N GLN A 68 -11.28 7.06 11.53
CA GLN A 68 -11.45 8.45 11.98
C GLN A 68 -12.50 8.56 13.10
N ALA A 69 -13.67 7.91 12.92
CA ALA A 69 -14.77 7.87 13.87
C ALA A 69 -15.55 6.55 13.70
N PRO A 70 -16.28 6.05 14.73
CA PRO A 70 -17.10 4.86 14.61
C PRO A 70 -18.07 4.95 13.42
N ASP A 71 -18.26 3.82 12.73
CA ASP A 71 -19.22 3.65 11.63
C ASP A 71 -19.01 4.55 10.40
N THR A 72 -17.86 5.23 10.29
CA THR A 72 -17.51 6.05 9.13
C THR A 72 -16.44 5.40 8.25
N GLN A 73 -16.49 5.74 6.96
CA GLN A 73 -15.50 5.38 5.97
C GLN A 73 -15.05 6.63 5.21
N GLU A 74 -13.73 6.80 5.07
CA GLU A 74 -13.12 7.97 4.44
C GLU A 74 -13.13 7.87 2.90
N LEU A 75 -13.19 6.65 2.35
CA LEU A 75 -13.41 6.45 0.92
C LEU A 75 -14.76 7.04 0.50
N THR A 76 -14.73 8.05 -0.36
CA THR A 76 -15.96 8.70 -0.83
C THR A 76 -16.75 7.78 -1.76
N SER A 77 -18.08 7.82 -1.69
CA SER A 77 -18.96 7.05 -2.59
C SER A 77 -18.69 7.35 -4.07
N GLN A 78 -18.34 8.60 -4.38
CA GLN A 78 -18.00 9.04 -5.72
C GLN A 78 -16.71 8.38 -6.24
N ASN A 79 -15.63 8.39 -5.45
CA ASN A 79 -14.38 7.73 -5.85
C ASN A 79 -14.53 6.22 -5.86
N ARG A 80 -15.27 5.63 -4.92
CA ARG A 80 -15.61 4.20 -4.91
C ARG A 80 -16.24 3.78 -6.23
N ALA A 81 -17.29 4.48 -6.67
CA ALA A 81 -17.99 4.17 -7.91
C ALA A 81 -17.04 4.26 -9.13
N LYS A 82 -16.26 5.34 -9.24
CA LYS A 82 -15.32 5.54 -10.35
C LYS A 82 -14.17 4.52 -10.39
N ILE A 83 -13.70 4.07 -9.22
CA ILE A 83 -12.66 3.03 -9.14
C ILE A 83 -13.22 1.70 -9.67
N LEU A 84 -14.41 1.31 -9.21
CA LEU A 84 -15.06 0.06 -9.63
C LEU A 84 -15.43 0.08 -11.11
N GLU A 85 -15.98 1.19 -11.61
CA GLU A 85 -16.30 1.41 -13.02
C GLU A 85 -15.07 1.20 -13.93
N LYS A 86 -13.88 1.57 -13.44
CA LYS A 86 -12.61 1.40 -14.16
C LYS A 86 -11.93 0.05 -13.93
N GLY A 87 -12.64 -0.91 -13.33
CA GLY A 87 -12.13 -2.27 -13.12
C GLY A 87 -11.19 -2.44 -11.92
N GLY A 88 -11.04 -1.41 -11.09
CA GLY A 88 -10.28 -1.52 -9.84
C GLY A 88 -11.00 -2.39 -8.82
N THR A 89 -10.26 -3.19 -8.06
CA THR A 89 -10.78 -3.89 -6.88
C THR A 89 -10.55 -3.04 -5.64
N ILE A 90 -11.53 -2.98 -4.73
CA ILE A 90 -11.40 -2.23 -3.47
C ILE A 90 -11.39 -3.20 -2.29
N LEU A 91 -10.41 -3.04 -1.40
CA LEU A 91 -10.34 -3.72 -0.12
C LEU A 91 -10.45 -2.73 1.03
N THR A 92 -11.43 -2.94 1.89
CA THR A 92 -11.58 -2.26 3.17
C THR A 92 -11.55 -3.32 4.26
N ALA A 93 -10.49 -3.35 5.06
CA ALA A 93 -10.29 -4.34 6.11
C ALA A 93 -9.43 -3.77 7.24
N THR A 94 -9.30 -4.55 8.32
CA THR A 94 -8.40 -4.22 9.43
C THR A 94 -6.96 -4.06 8.95
N HIS A 95 -6.27 -3.02 9.45
CA HIS A 95 -4.86 -2.81 9.13
C HIS A 95 -4.00 -3.93 9.74
N ALA A 96 -3.17 -4.59 8.92
CA ALA A 96 -2.34 -5.72 9.34
C ALA A 96 -1.37 -5.37 10.48
N PHE A 97 -0.84 -4.13 10.52
CA PHE A 97 -0.01 -3.63 11.62
C PHE A 97 -0.77 -2.68 12.55
N GLY A 98 -2.03 -2.98 12.81
CA GLY A 98 -2.87 -2.21 13.72
C GLY A 98 -3.77 -3.08 14.56
N GLY A 99 -4.58 -3.94 13.91
CA GLY A 99 -5.41 -4.96 14.56
C GLY A 99 -5.94 -4.63 15.96
N VAL A 100 -5.84 -5.63 16.84
CA VAL A 100 -6.12 -5.50 18.28
C VAL A 100 -4.97 -4.78 19.00
N GLY A 101 -3.74 -4.82 18.47
CA GLY A 101 -2.58 -4.13 19.07
C GLY A 101 -2.81 -2.62 19.27
N ARG A 102 -3.55 -1.99 18.36
CA ARG A 102 -3.95 -0.58 18.45
C ARG A 102 -4.91 -0.30 19.61
N ALA A 103 -5.77 -1.26 19.96
CA ALA A 103 -6.64 -1.14 21.13
C ALA A 103 -5.81 -1.13 22.43
N VAL A 104 -4.77 -1.98 22.49
CA VAL A 104 -3.81 -1.99 23.60
C VAL A 104 -3.11 -0.64 23.74
N ARG A 105 -2.63 -0.07 22.63
CA ARG A 105 -2.04 1.28 22.62
C ARG A 105 -2.99 2.35 23.11
N ARG A 106 -4.22 2.39 22.60
CA ARG A 106 -5.21 3.40 22.99
C ARG A 106 -5.62 3.29 24.45
N ARG A 107 -5.76 2.07 24.98
CA ARG A 107 -6.23 1.83 26.36
C ARG A 107 -5.13 1.95 27.40
N PHE A 108 -3.95 1.42 27.12
CA PHE A 108 -2.87 1.24 28.10
C PHE A 108 -1.60 2.05 27.78
N ASN A 109 -1.61 2.84 26.70
CA ASN A 109 -0.48 3.67 26.26
C ASN A 109 0.83 2.87 26.08
N THR A 110 0.73 1.66 25.54
CA THR A 110 1.87 0.77 25.25
C THR A 110 1.74 0.11 23.88
N TYR A 111 2.84 -0.40 23.33
CA TYR A 111 2.87 -0.99 21.99
C TYR A 111 2.90 -2.53 22.05
N GLN A 112 2.33 -3.13 21.01
CA GLN A 112 2.39 -4.57 20.75
C GLN A 112 3.28 -4.84 19.52
N VAL A 113 3.60 -6.11 19.29
CA VAL A 113 4.60 -6.54 18.30
C VAL A 113 4.26 -6.06 16.89
N ASP A 114 2.98 -6.03 16.51
CA ASP A 114 2.48 -5.54 15.22
C ASP A 114 2.85 -4.07 14.99
N GLU A 115 2.63 -3.21 15.99
CA GLU A 115 3.00 -1.80 15.89
C GLU A 115 4.50 -1.56 16.04
N ILE A 116 5.25 -2.42 16.74
CA ILE A 116 6.72 -2.38 16.78
C ILE A 116 7.29 -2.65 15.38
N ILE A 117 6.81 -3.69 14.68
CA ILE A 117 7.18 -3.98 13.29
C ILE A 117 6.89 -2.77 12.39
N ALA A 118 5.71 -2.16 12.54
CA ALA A 118 5.38 -0.94 11.80
C ALA A 118 6.36 0.21 12.07
N GLN A 119 6.77 0.44 13.32
CA GLN A 119 7.78 1.45 13.63
C GLN A 119 9.15 1.11 13.02
N THR A 120 9.54 -0.16 13.03
CA THR A 120 10.77 -0.61 12.36
C THR A 120 10.73 -0.32 10.86
N LEU A 121 9.63 -0.63 10.16
CA LEU A 121 9.48 -0.33 8.73
C LEU A 121 9.47 1.18 8.44
N ARG A 122 8.96 1.99 9.36
CA ARG A 122 8.99 3.46 9.24
C ARG A 122 10.40 4.05 9.28
N ALA A 123 11.41 3.31 9.74
CA ALA A 123 12.80 3.71 9.56
C ALA A 123 13.17 3.88 8.07
N PHE A 124 12.44 3.22 7.16
CA PHE A 124 12.54 3.38 5.72
C PHE A 124 11.47 4.33 5.13
N GLY A 125 10.74 5.07 5.96
CA GLY A 125 9.66 5.98 5.58
C GLY A 125 8.25 5.45 5.83
N GLN A 126 7.27 6.35 5.99
CA GLN A 126 5.87 5.98 6.23
C GLN A 126 5.30 5.15 5.07
N GLY A 127 5.57 5.57 3.83
CA GLY A 127 5.13 4.85 2.64
C GLY A 127 5.64 3.42 2.56
N THR A 128 6.88 3.13 3.00
CA THR A 128 7.43 1.76 3.03
C THR A 128 6.63 0.85 3.97
N LYS A 129 6.32 1.33 5.18
CA LYS A 129 5.46 0.61 6.12
C LYS A 129 4.09 0.35 5.50
N VAL A 130 3.47 1.37 4.91
CA VAL A 130 2.14 1.26 4.30
C VAL A 130 2.15 0.26 3.15
N ALA A 131 3.15 0.34 2.26
CA ALA A 131 3.31 -0.57 1.14
C ALA A 131 3.47 -2.03 1.59
N CYS A 132 4.14 -2.30 2.72
CA CYS A 132 4.18 -3.65 3.28
C CYS A 132 2.82 -4.07 3.88
N GLU A 133 2.16 -3.16 4.61
CA GLU A 133 0.89 -3.45 5.30
C GLU A 133 -0.24 -3.82 4.33
N ILE A 134 -0.40 -3.07 3.24
CA ILE A 134 -1.48 -3.29 2.28
C ILE A 134 -1.31 -4.59 1.48
N VAL A 135 -0.07 -5.07 1.32
CA VAL A 135 0.23 -6.35 0.68
C VAL A 135 -0.30 -7.50 1.52
N LEU A 136 -0.02 -7.47 2.83
CA LEU A 136 -0.51 -8.48 3.77
C LEU A 136 -2.05 -8.50 3.79
N MET A 137 -2.67 -7.32 3.85
CA MET A 137 -4.14 -7.20 3.81
C MET A 137 -4.73 -7.78 2.52
N ALA A 138 -4.14 -7.44 1.37
CA ALA A 138 -4.61 -7.93 0.07
C ALA A 138 -4.40 -9.45 -0.10
N ALA A 139 -3.30 -9.99 0.42
CA ALA A 139 -3.03 -11.43 0.41
C ALA A 139 -4.02 -12.19 1.29
N ASP A 140 -4.25 -11.73 2.52
CA ASP A 140 -5.21 -12.34 3.46
C ASP A 140 -6.65 -12.31 2.94
N ALA A 141 -7.00 -11.31 2.12
CA ALA A 141 -8.30 -11.22 1.44
C ALA A 141 -8.39 -12.08 0.16
N GLY A 142 -7.34 -12.81 -0.23
CA GLY A 142 -7.30 -13.61 -1.46
C GLY A 142 -7.28 -12.78 -2.74
N LEU A 143 -6.98 -11.48 -2.66
CA LEU A 143 -7.00 -10.58 -3.82
C LEU A 143 -5.69 -10.61 -4.61
N ILE A 144 -4.60 -11.09 -4.03
CA ILE A 144 -3.30 -11.27 -4.69
C ILE A 144 -2.73 -12.64 -4.36
N ARG A 145 -1.84 -13.16 -5.21
CA ARG A 145 -1.15 -14.44 -4.97
C ARG A 145 0.18 -14.22 -4.26
N THR A 146 0.65 -15.22 -3.53
CA THR A 146 1.92 -15.21 -2.79
C THR A 146 3.07 -15.89 -3.54
N ASP A 147 2.78 -16.51 -4.68
CA ASP A 147 3.76 -17.17 -5.56
C ASP A 147 4.24 -16.28 -6.73
N GLU A 148 3.75 -15.05 -6.83
CA GLU A 148 4.18 -14.03 -7.80
C GLU A 148 4.76 -12.79 -7.12
N GLU A 149 5.52 -11.99 -7.88
CA GLU A 149 5.96 -10.66 -7.45
C GLU A 149 4.94 -9.60 -7.89
N ILE A 150 4.70 -8.60 -7.04
CA ILE A 150 3.72 -7.54 -7.27
C ILE A 150 4.33 -6.17 -7.00
N ILE A 151 3.72 -5.11 -7.54
CA ILE A 151 4.07 -3.73 -7.17
C ILE A 151 3.18 -3.26 -6.03
N SER A 152 3.77 -2.78 -4.94
CA SER A 152 3.06 -2.18 -3.82
C SER A 152 3.37 -0.69 -3.69
N ILE A 153 2.32 0.12 -3.52
CA ILE A 153 2.40 1.58 -3.52
C ILE A 153 1.78 2.14 -2.24
N GLY A 154 2.61 2.84 -1.46
CA GLY A 154 2.25 3.51 -0.21
C GLY A 154 2.56 5.00 -0.25
N GLY A 155 2.18 5.72 0.81
CA GLY A 155 2.40 7.15 0.92
C GLY A 155 2.49 7.65 2.35
N THR A 156 2.94 8.88 2.49
CA THR A 156 2.98 9.62 3.77
C THR A 156 1.82 10.60 3.86
N ALA A 157 1.00 10.49 4.92
CA ALA A 157 -0.19 11.31 5.18
C ALA A 157 -1.28 11.23 4.09
N SER A 158 -1.03 11.74 2.89
CA SER A 158 -1.92 11.68 1.74
C SER A 158 -1.15 11.43 0.44
N GLY A 159 -1.83 10.91 -0.58
CA GLY A 159 -1.21 10.56 -1.86
C GLY A 159 -0.31 9.32 -1.79
N ALA A 160 0.67 9.24 -2.68
CA ALA A 160 1.67 8.19 -2.71
C ALA A 160 3.07 8.80 -2.90
N ASP A 161 4.06 8.23 -2.23
CA ASP A 161 5.46 8.66 -2.33
C ASP A 161 6.44 7.48 -2.32
N THR A 162 5.96 6.24 -2.22
CA THR A 162 6.78 5.05 -2.11
C THR A 162 6.21 3.94 -2.99
N ALA A 163 7.07 3.31 -3.80
CA ALA A 163 6.72 2.13 -4.59
C ALA A 163 7.80 1.04 -4.46
N LEU A 164 7.36 -0.20 -4.28
CA LEU A 164 8.20 -1.36 -4.02
C LEU A 164 7.83 -2.53 -4.95
N VAL A 165 8.80 -3.35 -5.33
CA VAL A 165 8.55 -4.74 -5.78
C VAL A 165 8.53 -5.62 -4.55
N VAL A 166 7.46 -6.39 -4.37
CA VAL A 166 7.25 -7.21 -3.17
C VAL A 166 6.85 -8.62 -3.58
N LYS A 167 7.44 -9.62 -2.92
CA LYS A 167 6.89 -10.97 -2.87
C LYS A 167 5.93 -11.06 -1.67
N PRO A 168 4.61 -11.21 -1.90
CA PRO A 168 3.62 -11.21 -0.83
C PRO A 168 3.75 -12.41 0.12
N ALA A 169 3.17 -12.25 1.30
CA ALA A 169 2.92 -13.31 2.27
C ALA A 169 1.59 -13.02 2.98
N HIS A 170 1.03 -14.04 3.63
CA HIS A 170 -0.08 -13.84 4.57
C HIS A 170 0.42 -13.25 5.88
N THR A 171 -0.45 -12.61 6.65
CA THR A 171 -0.06 -11.99 7.94
C THR A 171 0.46 -13.03 8.94
N HIS A 172 -0.12 -14.24 8.99
CA HIS A 172 0.36 -15.32 9.85
C HIS A 172 1.75 -15.86 9.44
N ASP A 173 2.17 -15.61 8.20
CA ASP A 173 3.47 -15.95 7.64
C ASP A 173 4.33 -14.69 7.38
N PHE A 174 4.10 -13.60 8.12
CA PHE A 174 4.68 -12.27 7.84
C PHE A 174 6.17 -12.28 7.48
N PHE A 175 6.99 -13.08 8.17
CA PHE A 175 8.44 -13.11 7.93
C PHE A 175 8.86 -13.73 6.58
N GLN A 176 7.91 -14.28 5.83
CA GLN A 176 8.07 -14.70 4.42
C GLN A 176 7.90 -13.55 3.42
N LEU A 177 7.31 -12.42 3.82
CA LEU A 177 7.24 -11.20 3.00
C LEU A 177 8.67 -10.77 2.61
N LYS A 178 8.90 -10.48 1.33
CA LYS A 178 10.19 -9.94 0.87
C LYS A 178 9.97 -8.67 0.06
N VAL A 179 10.56 -7.58 0.50
CA VAL A 179 10.80 -6.42 -0.36
C VAL A 179 11.97 -6.77 -1.28
N LYS A 180 11.71 -6.83 -2.58
CA LYS A 180 12.68 -7.23 -3.62
C LYS A 180 13.44 -6.03 -4.15
N GLU A 181 12.72 -4.94 -4.38
CA GLU A 181 13.27 -3.71 -4.94
C GLU A 181 12.57 -2.49 -4.33
N VAL A 182 13.34 -1.43 -4.10
CA VAL A 182 12.82 -0.10 -3.70
C VAL A 182 12.87 0.79 -4.93
N LEU A 183 11.71 1.12 -5.50
CA LEU A 183 11.64 1.86 -6.76
C LEU A 183 11.68 3.36 -6.55
N CYS A 184 10.92 3.83 -5.55
CA CYS A 184 11.01 5.18 -5.08
C CYS A 184 10.61 5.28 -3.61
N LYS A 185 11.13 6.30 -2.92
CA LYS A 185 10.69 6.73 -1.57
C LYS A 185 11.18 8.15 -1.27
N PRO A 186 10.65 8.86 -0.26
CA PRO A 186 11.29 10.06 0.28
C PRO A 186 12.70 9.76 0.80
N ARG A 187 13.62 10.72 0.71
CA ARG A 187 15.03 10.55 1.07
C ARG A 187 15.23 10.12 2.52
#